data_AF-A0A838HMK9-F1
#
_entry.id   AF-A0A838HMK9-F1
#
_cell.length_a   1.000
_cell.length_b   1.000
_cell.length_c   1.000
_cell.angle_alpha   90.00
_cell.angle_beta   90.00
_cell.angle_gamma   90.00
#
_symmetry.space_group_name_H-M   'P 1'
#
loop_
_entity.id
_entity.type
_entity.pdbx_description
1 polymer ?
#
loop_
_entity_poly.entity_id
_entity_poly.type
_entity_poly.pdbx_seq_one_letter_code
_entity_poly.pdbx_strand_id
1 'polypeptide(L)'
;MLLVLLVWMGTCWSVIGSLLAPVVPGGWMIVVGLAVLSVLPVWVLARGFGGRAYPGAATRLWVIRPFWYAQLFLPLLAIAGLLGAVAGWPFGMAGTVGRGVLLACGAVFVFVAVLGWVGTRRLVVKRLTATFPDLPSGLDGLRIVQISDTHVGPHSSRRHLARVARMVENESPELIAVTGDL
;
A
#
# COMPACT_ATOMS: atom_id res chain seq x y z
N MET A 1 -4.77 23.97 -1.33
CA MET A 1 -4.47 22.51 -1.31
C MET A 1 -3.76 22.03 -2.57
N LEU A 2 -4.32 22.21 -3.78
CA LEU A 2 -3.69 21.75 -5.03
C LEU A 2 -2.30 22.36 -5.29
N LEU A 3 -2.14 23.67 -5.09
CA LEU A 3 -0.84 24.35 -5.26
C LEU A 3 0.24 23.75 -4.36
N VAL A 4 -0.09 23.49 -3.08
CA VAL A 4 0.84 22.88 -2.11
C VAL A 4 1.28 21.50 -2.58
N LEU A 5 0.35 20.68 -3.08
CA LEU A 5 0.64 19.35 -3.61
C LEU A 5 1.52 19.41 -4.87
N LEU A 6 1.27 20.35 -5.78
CA LEU A 6 2.08 20.54 -6.97
C LEU A 6 3.51 21.01 -6.64
N VAL A 7 3.65 21.97 -5.71
CA VAL A 7 4.96 22.43 -5.23
C VAL A 7 5.71 21.27 -4.57
N TRP A 8 5.04 20.52 -3.69
CA TRP A 8 5.62 19.35 -3.03
C TRP A 8 6.13 18.28 -4.02
N MET A 9 5.30 17.92 -5.00
CA MET A 9 5.67 16.96 -6.03
C MET A 9 6.80 17.49 -6.92
N GLY A 10 6.75 18.77 -7.28
CA GLY A 10 7.80 19.45 -8.03
C GLY A 10 9.15 19.37 -7.31
N THR A 11 9.18 19.66 -6.00
CA THR A 11 10.39 19.54 -5.18
C THR A 11 10.95 18.13 -5.18
N CYS A 12 10.11 17.12 -4.95
CA CYS A 12 10.54 15.72 -4.93
C CYS A 12 11.07 15.27 -6.30
N TRP A 13 10.37 15.60 -7.39
CA TRP A 13 10.80 15.27 -8.75
C TRP A 13 12.04 16.04 -9.20
N SER A 14 12.30 17.22 -8.63
CA SER A 14 13.53 17.97 -8.90
C SER A 14 14.75 17.26 -8.28
N VAL A 15 14.60 16.74 -7.06
CA VAL A 15 15.64 15.95 -6.39
C VAL A 15 15.87 14.60 -7.08
N ILE A 16 14.79 13.87 -7.38
CA ILE A 16 14.89 12.58 -8.10
C ILE A 16 15.46 12.81 -9.51
N GLY A 17 15.02 13.87 -10.17
CA GLY A 17 15.44 14.25 -11.50
C GLY A 17 16.91 14.61 -11.60
N SER A 18 17.46 15.36 -10.64
CA SER A 18 18.88 15.73 -10.65
C SER A 18 19.79 14.50 -10.52
N LEU A 19 19.31 13.43 -9.88
CA LEU A 19 20.02 12.16 -9.76
C LEU A 19 19.82 11.24 -10.99
N LEU A 20 18.62 11.18 -11.58
CA LEU A 20 18.30 10.26 -12.67
C LEU A 20 18.52 10.82 -14.08
N ALA A 21 18.26 12.10 -14.31
CA ALA A 21 18.37 12.72 -15.64
C ALA A 21 19.75 12.54 -16.30
N PRO A 22 20.89 12.55 -15.57
CA PRO A 22 22.21 12.33 -16.19
C PRO A 22 22.44 10.92 -16.73
N VAL A 23 21.64 9.92 -16.33
CA VAL A 23 21.85 8.51 -16.70
C VAL A 23 20.72 7.86 -17.49
N VAL A 24 19.56 8.50 -17.52
CA VAL A 24 18.42 8.00 -18.27
C VAL A 24 18.48 8.54 -19.70
N PRO A 25 18.35 7.69 -20.74
CA PRO A 25 18.24 8.17 -22.13
C PRO A 25 17.08 9.17 -22.26
N GLY A 26 17.33 10.38 -22.76
CA GLY A 26 16.33 11.45 -22.82
C GLY A 26 16.24 12.33 -21.56
N GLY A 27 17.03 12.03 -20.52
CA GLY A 27 17.27 12.88 -19.35
C GLY A 27 16.02 13.51 -18.75
N TRP A 28 16.02 14.84 -18.64
CA TRP A 28 14.93 15.60 -18.03
C TRP A 28 13.58 15.44 -18.75
N MET A 29 13.56 15.14 -20.05
CA MET A 29 12.31 14.90 -20.77
C MET A 29 11.56 13.70 -20.17
N ILE A 30 12.28 12.61 -19.86
CA ILE A 30 11.68 11.44 -19.21
C ILE A 30 11.25 11.77 -17.79
N VAL A 31 12.10 12.47 -17.02
CA VAL A 31 11.77 12.85 -15.64
C VAL A 31 10.51 13.70 -15.59
N VAL A 32 10.39 14.72 -16.45
CA VAL A 32 9.20 15.57 -16.53
C VAL A 32 7.99 14.77 -16.99
N GLY A 33 8.15 13.86 -17.96
CA GLY A 33 7.08 12.96 -18.39
C GLY A 33 6.53 12.10 -17.24
N LEU A 34 7.42 11.49 -16.45
CA LEU A 34 7.03 10.71 -15.26
C LEU A 34 6.42 11.59 -14.17
N ALA A 35 6.93 12.82 -13.97
CA ALA A 35 6.36 13.78 -13.05
C ALA A 35 4.92 14.11 -13.43
N VAL A 36 4.67 14.46 -14.70
CA VAL A 36 3.33 14.73 -15.23
C VAL A 36 2.42 13.50 -15.08
N LEU A 37 2.92 12.30 -15.42
CA LEU A 37 2.18 11.04 -15.24
C LEU A 37 1.75 10.83 -13.78
N SER A 38 2.63 11.15 -12.83
CA SER A 38 2.32 11.02 -11.40
C SER A 38 1.28 12.03 -10.91
N VAL A 39 1.13 13.19 -11.57
CA VAL A 39 0.16 14.25 -11.22
C VAL A 39 -1.20 14.04 -11.91
N LEU A 40 -1.23 13.48 -13.12
CA LEU A 40 -2.43 13.34 -13.95
C LEU A 40 -3.65 12.77 -13.20
N PRO A 41 -3.53 11.73 -12.35
CA PRO A 41 -4.66 11.20 -11.59
C PRO A 41 -5.28 12.19 -10.59
N VAL A 42 -4.56 13.21 -10.12
CA VAL A 42 -5.10 14.25 -9.23
C VAL A 42 -6.28 14.96 -9.89
N TRP A 43 -6.17 15.26 -11.18
CA TRP A 43 -7.23 15.93 -11.94
C TRP A 43 -8.46 15.04 -12.11
N VAL A 44 -8.26 13.74 -12.34
CA VAL A 44 -9.34 12.75 -12.42
C VAL A 44 -10.04 12.62 -11.08
N LEU A 45 -9.28 12.56 -9.98
CA LEU A 45 -9.82 12.48 -8.62
C LEU A 45 -10.57 13.77 -8.23
N ALA A 46 -9.98 14.95 -8.49
CA ALA A 46 -10.60 16.23 -8.18
C ALA A 46 -11.94 16.43 -8.90
N ARG A 47 -12.08 15.90 -10.13
CA ARG A 47 -13.36 15.90 -10.86
C ARG A 47 -14.32 14.79 -10.42
N GLY A 48 -13.80 13.64 -9.98
CA GLY A 48 -14.59 12.48 -9.58
C GLY A 48 -15.22 12.59 -8.19
N PHE A 49 -14.58 13.28 -7.23
CA PHE A 49 -15.11 13.43 -5.87
C PHE A 49 -16.35 14.34 -5.74
N GLY A 50 -16.70 15.09 -6.80
CA GLY A 50 -17.93 15.90 -6.83
C GLY A 50 -19.20 15.12 -7.23
N GLY A 51 -19.06 13.89 -7.73
CA GLY A 51 -20.18 13.04 -8.13
C GLY A 51 -20.58 12.04 -7.04
N ARG A 52 -21.89 11.72 -6.96
CA ARG A 52 -22.42 10.66 -6.06
C ARG A 52 -22.00 9.23 -6.45
N ALA A 53 -21.29 9.05 -7.56
CA ALA A 53 -20.93 7.74 -8.10
C ALA A 53 -19.54 7.31 -7.63
N TYR A 54 -19.49 6.19 -6.90
CA TYR A 54 -18.24 5.61 -6.43
C TYR A 54 -17.40 5.07 -7.61
N PRO A 55 -16.07 5.29 -7.67
CA PRO A 55 -15.24 4.87 -8.80
C PRO A 55 -15.31 3.36 -9.04
N GLY A 56 -15.31 2.93 -10.30
CA GLY A 56 -15.31 1.51 -10.67
C GLY A 56 -14.07 0.73 -10.21
N ALA A 57 -14.17 -0.59 -10.09
CA ALA A 57 -13.09 -1.43 -9.56
C ALA A 57 -11.76 -1.29 -10.32
N ALA A 58 -11.81 -1.18 -11.66
CA ALA A 58 -10.63 -0.98 -12.50
C ALA A 58 -9.94 0.36 -12.22
N THR A 59 -10.71 1.46 -12.16
CA THR A 59 -10.17 2.79 -11.83
C THR A 59 -9.50 2.80 -10.46
N ARG A 60 -10.11 2.14 -9.48
CA ARG A 60 -9.53 2.05 -8.12
C ARG A 60 -8.22 1.28 -8.13
N LEU A 61 -8.15 0.16 -8.85
CA LEU A 61 -6.98 -0.70 -8.88
C LEU A 61 -5.83 -0.11 -9.70
N TRP A 62 -6.12 0.50 -10.85
CA TRP A 62 -5.10 0.91 -11.82
C TRP A 62 -4.77 2.40 -11.79
N VAL A 63 -5.65 3.24 -11.25
CA VAL A 63 -5.43 4.69 -11.20
C VAL A 63 -5.26 5.15 -9.76
N ILE A 64 -6.23 4.88 -8.89
CA ILE A 64 -6.25 5.44 -7.53
C ILE A 64 -5.16 4.84 -6.65
N ARG A 65 -5.05 3.50 -6.59
CA ARG A 65 -4.04 2.84 -5.75
C ARG A 65 -2.61 3.18 -6.18
N PRO A 66 -2.20 3.03 -7.45
CA PRO A 66 -0.83 3.35 -7.87
C PRO A 66 -0.52 4.83 -7.67
N PHE A 67 -1.49 5.72 -7.91
CA PHE A 67 -1.34 7.14 -7.62
C PHE A 67 -0.99 7.38 -6.15
N TRP A 68 -1.79 6.87 -5.20
CA TRP A 68 -1.53 7.10 -3.78
C TRP A 68 -0.23 6.46 -3.30
N TYR A 69 0.10 5.27 -3.79
CA TYR A 69 1.39 4.64 -3.47
C TYR A 69 2.56 5.46 -4.02
N ALA A 70 2.45 5.97 -5.25
CA ALA A 70 3.47 6.85 -5.82
C ALA A 70 3.60 8.14 -5.00
N GLN A 71 2.49 8.79 -4.61
CA GLN A 71 2.53 10.03 -3.83
C GLN A 71 3.12 9.83 -2.43
N LEU A 72 2.78 8.74 -1.75
CA LEU A 72 3.31 8.42 -0.44
C LEU A 72 4.81 8.10 -0.49
N PHE A 73 5.26 7.48 -1.58
CA PHE A 73 6.63 7.02 -1.73
C PHE A 73 7.61 8.07 -2.29
N LEU A 74 7.12 8.97 -3.14
CA LEU A 74 7.90 10.03 -3.78
C LEU A 74 8.82 10.80 -2.80
N PRO A 75 8.34 11.29 -1.63
CA PRO A 75 9.20 12.02 -0.71
C PRO A 75 10.24 11.13 -0.03
N LEU A 76 9.90 9.88 0.28
CA LEU A 76 10.86 8.93 0.85
C LEU A 76 12.03 8.69 -0.11
N LEU A 77 11.71 8.52 -1.40
CA LEU A 77 12.70 8.31 -2.45
C LEU A 77 13.58 9.55 -2.65
N ALA A 78 12.97 10.74 -2.68
CA ALA A 78 13.68 12.00 -2.80
C ALA A 78 14.62 12.25 -1.60
N ILE A 79 14.13 12.06 -0.38
CA ILE A 79 14.94 12.22 0.85
C ILE A 79 16.09 11.20 0.87
N ALA A 80 15.82 9.93 0.57
CA ALA A 80 16.85 8.89 0.54
C ALA A 80 17.95 9.20 -0.48
N GLY A 81 17.56 9.60 -1.70
CA GLY A 81 18.51 10.00 -2.75
C GLY A 81 19.34 11.23 -2.35
N LEU A 82 18.70 12.24 -1.74
CA LEU A 82 19.37 13.44 -1.24
C LEU A 82 20.37 13.11 -0.12
N LEU A 83 19.98 12.29 0.85
CA LEU A 83 20.87 11.86 1.93
C LEU A 83 22.06 11.07 1.39
N GLY A 84 21.82 10.19 0.40
CA GLY A 84 22.90 9.50 -0.30
C GLY A 84 23.85 10.47 -1.02
N ALA A 85 23.30 11.50 -1.67
CA ALA A 85 24.12 12.52 -2.34
C ALA A 85 24.95 13.35 -1.35
N VAL A 86 24.35 13.75 -0.22
CA VAL A 86 25.05 14.46 0.87
C VAL A 86 26.16 13.58 1.46
N ALA A 87 25.89 12.30 1.70
CA ALA A 87 26.89 11.37 2.22
C ALA A 87 28.04 11.12 1.23
N GLY A 88 27.75 11.11 -0.07
CA GLY A 88 28.77 10.95 -1.12
C GLY A 88 29.53 12.24 -1.47
N TRP A 89 29.03 13.41 -1.07
CA TRP A 89 29.60 14.71 -1.43
C TRP A 89 31.05 14.93 -0.98
N PRO A 90 31.45 14.58 0.27
CA PRO A 90 32.84 14.71 0.72
C PRO A 90 33.87 13.92 -0.09
N PHE A 91 33.40 12.91 -0.83
CA PHE A 91 34.24 12.01 -1.63
C PHE A 91 34.16 12.30 -3.13
N GLY A 92 33.45 13.36 -3.57
CA GLY A 92 33.20 13.63 -4.98
C GLY A 92 32.26 12.61 -5.65
N MET A 93 31.56 11.79 -4.86
CA MET A 93 30.70 10.70 -5.33
C MET A 93 29.20 10.97 -5.14
N ALA A 94 28.81 12.23 -4.88
CA ALA A 94 27.43 12.64 -4.60
C ALA A 94 26.40 12.02 -5.58
N GLY A 95 26.63 12.15 -6.88
CA GLY A 95 25.72 11.57 -7.88
C GLY A 95 25.62 10.04 -7.78
N THR A 96 26.75 9.34 -7.64
CA THR A 96 26.80 7.87 -7.61
C THR A 96 26.17 7.30 -6.34
N VAL A 97 26.52 7.83 -5.16
CA VAL A 97 25.95 7.38 -3.89
C VAL A 97 24.47 7.76 -3.80
N GLY A 98 24.09 8.96 -4.20
CA GLY A 98 22.68 9.39 -4.25
C GLY A 98 21.81 8.49 -5.12
N ARG A 99 22.27 8.16 -6.34
CA ARG A 99 21.60 7.21 -7.23
C ARG A 99 21.51 5.81 -6.62
N GLY A 100 22.60 5.31 -6.04
CA GLY A 100 22.66 4.00 -5.41
C GLY A 100 21.63 3.86 -4.28
N VAL A 101 21.59 4.84 -3.38
CA VAL A 101 20.63 4.87 -2.25
C VAL A 101 19.19 5.02 -2.77
N LEU A 102 18.96 5.87 -3.77
CA LEU A 102 17.66 6.04 -4.40
C LEU A 102 17.15 4.71 -4.97
N LEU A 103 17.96 4.01 -5.78
CA LEU A 103 17.58 2.73 -6.38
C LEU A 103 17.38 1.63 -5.33
N ALA A 104 18.25 1.56 -4.31
CA ALA A 104 18.11 0.61 -3.23
C ALA A 104 16.81 0.83 -2.43
N CYS A 105 16.49 2.08 -2.10
CA CYS A 105 15.24 2.44 -1.44
C CYS A 105 14.01 2.07 -2.30
N GLY A 106 14.07 2.38 -3.60
CA GLY A 106 13.04 1.98 -4.57
C GLY A 106 12.83 0.47 -4.62
N ALA A 107 13.91 -0.31 -4.67
CA ALA A 107 13.86 -1.77 -4.69
C ALA A 107 13.26 -2.35 -3.39
N VAL A 108 13.69 -1.86 -2.22
CA VAL A 108 13.14 -2.26 -0.92
C VAL A 108 11.64 -1.97 -0.85
N PHE A 109 11.20 -0.81 -1.33
CA PHE A 109 9.79 -0.47 -1.35
C PHE A 109 8.97 -1.42 -2.22
N VAL A 110 9.41 -1.68 -3.45
CA VAL A 110 8.74 -2.64 -4.34
C VAL A 110 8.69 -4.02 -3.70
N PHE A 111 9.79 -4.45 -3.07
CA PHE A 111 9.86 -5.73 -2.38
C PHE A 111 8.85 -5.81 -1.21
N VAL A 112 8.81 -4.81 -0.33
CA VAL A 112 7.86 -4.76 0.79
C VAL A 112 6.41 -4.68 0.29
N ALA A 113 6.14 -3.91 -0.77
CA ALA A 113 4.81 -3.83 -1.37
C ALA A 113 4.34 -5.18 -1.93
N VAL A 114 5.23 -5.91 -2.60
CA VAL A 114 4.96 -7.27 -3.09
C VAL A 114 4.74 -8.24 -1.93
N LEU A 115 5.60 -8.21 -0.90
CA LEU A 115 5.43 -9.04 0.29
C LEU A 115 4.11 -8.76 1.00
N GLY A 116 3.75 -7.49 1.19
CA GLY A 116 2.48 -7.09 1.78
C GLY A 116 1.31 -7.60 0.94
N TRP A 117 1.35 -7.41 -0.38
CA TRP A 117 0.32 -7.92 -1.30
C TRP A 117 0.15 -9.44 -1.22
N VAL A 118 1.24 -10.20 -1.18
CA VAL A 118 1.20 -11.66 -1.01
C VAL A 118 0.65 -12.02 0.37
N GLY A 119 1.08 -11.31 1.42
CA GLY A 119 0.64 -11.50 2.79
C GLY A 119 -0.87 -11.31 2.97
N THR A 120 -1.48 -10.31 2.33
CA THR A 120 -2.94 -10.08 2.41
C THR A 120 -3.77 -11.24 1.85
N ARG A 121 -3.18 -12.14 1.06
CA ARG A 121 -3.88 -13.30 0.49
C ARG A 121 -3.82 -14.53 1.41
N ARG A 122 -3.02 -14.47 2.48
CA ARG A 122 -2.83 -15.57 3.42
C ARG A 122 -3.92 -15.51 4.49
N LEU A 123 -4.94 -16.36 4.32
CA LEU A 123 -5.92 -16.62 5.36
C LEU A 123 -5.36 -17.69 6.32
N VAL A 124 -5.34 -17.39 7.61
CA VAL A 124 -4.79 -18.27 8.65
C VAL A 124 -5.82 -18.42 9.76
N VAL A 125 -6.10 -19.67 10.13
CA VAL A 125 -6.90 -19.97 11.33
C VAL A 125 -5.95 -19.99 12.53
N LYS A 126 -6.22 -19.14 13.52
CA LYS A 126 -5.53 -19.18 14.82
C LYS A 126 -6.45 -19.89 15.80
N ARG A 127 -5.95 -20.96 16.43
CA ARG A 127 -6.67 -21.68 17.49
C ARG A 127 -6.10 -21.26 18.82
N LEU A 128 -6.97 -20.79 19.71
CA LEU A 128 -6.63 -20.38 21.07
C LEU A 128 -7.52 -21.16 22.03
N THR A 129 -6.92 -21.67 23.10
CA THR A 129 -7.66 -22.32 24.19
C THR A 129 -7.70 -21.36 25.35
N ALA A 130 -8.89 -20.94 25.74
CA ALA A 130 -9.11 -20.15 26.95
C ALA A 130 -9.67 -21.07 28.04
N THR A 131 -9.11 -20.98 29.23
CA THR A 131 -9.52 -21.79 30.39
C THR A 131 -9.93 -20.85 31.51
N PHE A 132 -11.09 -21.10 32.10
CA PHE A 132 -11.63 -20.30 33.20
C PHE A 132 -11.92 -21.22 34.38
N PRO A 133 -11.51 -20.89 35.62
CA PRO A 133 -11.76 -21.72 36.80
C PRO A 133 -13.25 -21.96 37.06
N ASP A 134 -14.08 -20.95 36.79
CA ASP A 134 -15.51 -20.96 37.09
C ASP A 134 -16.36 -21.20 35.82
N LEU A 135 -15.80 -21.86 34.79
CA LEU A 135 -16.54 -22.14 33.56
C LEU A 135 -17.67 -23.16 33.85
N PRO A 136 -18.94 -22.85 33.54
CA PRO A 136 -20.02 -23.81 33.64
C PRO A 136 -19.72 -25.07 32.81
N SER A 137 -20.00 -26.25 33.35
CA SER A 137 -19.69 -27.54 32.70
C SER A 137 -20.32 -27.70 31.31
N GLY A 138 -21.49 -27.09 31.07
CA GLY A 138 -22.14 -27.09 29.76
C GLY A 138 -21.43 -26.26 28.68
N LEU A 139 -20.41 -25.46 29.05
CA LEU A 139 -19.58 -24.70 28.13
C LEU A 139 -18.17 -25.29 27.99
N ASP A 140 -17.86 -26.38 28.71
CA ASP A 140 -16.58 -27.06 28.57
C ASP A 140 -16.45 -27.66 27.17
N GLY A 141 -15.33 -27.37 26.52
CA GLY A 141 -15.11 -27.74 25.11
C GLY A 141 -15.85 -26.88 24.07
N LEU A 142 -16.61 -25.86 24.47
CA LEU A 142 -17.34 -24.98 23.55
C LEU A 142 -16.40 -24.41 22.48
N ARG A 143 -16.71 -24.66 21.21
CA ARG A 143 -15.92 -24.13 20.08
C ARG A 143 -16.57 -22.89 19.49
N ILE A 144 -15.91 -21.75 19.67
CA ILE A 144 -16.31 -20.46 19.09
C ILE A 144 -15.36 -20.12 17.93
N VAL A 145 -15.91 -19.82 16.76
CA VAL A 145 -15.16 -19.16 15.68
C VAL A 145 -15.52 -17.68 15.67
N GLN A 146 -14.53 -16.83 15.86
CA GLN A 146 -14.68 -15.40 15.79
C GLN A 146 -14.21 -14.86 14.42
N ILE A 147 -15.03 -14.02 13.80
CA ILE A 147 -14.71 -13.28 12.58
C ILE A 147 -14.87 -11.79 12.89
N SER A 148 -13.94 -10.97 12.40
CA SER A 148 -13.97 -9.52 12.58
C SER A 148 -13.56 -8.83 11.29
N ASP A 149 -14.11 -7.64 11.05
CA ASP A 149 -13.67 -6.66 10.04
C ASP A 149 -13.51 -7.28 8.64
N THR A 150 -14.47 -8.12 8.24
CA THR A 150 -14.50 -8.67 6.88
C THR A 150 -14.75 -7.60 5.83
N HIS A 151 -15.36 -6.48 6.23
CA HIS A 151 -15.67 -5.32 5.40
C HIS A 151 -16.25 -5.74 4.04
N VAL A 152 -17.34 -6.51 4.09
CA VAL A 152 -18.03 -7.03 2.90
C VAL A 152 -18.61 -5.85 2.13
N GLY A 153 -18.02 -5.59 0.97
CA GLY A 153 -18.44 -4.50 0.11
C GLY A 153 -17.96 -4.67 -1.32
N PRO A 154 -18.03 -3.60 -2.14
CA PRO A 154 -17.66 -3.62 -3.56
C PRO A 154 -16.19 -3.98 -3.86
N HIS A 155 -15.36 -4.12 -2.83
CA HIS A 155 -13.94 -4.49 -2.93
C HIS A 155 -13.66 -5.91 -2.43
N SER A 156 -14.66 -6.58 -1.85
CA SER A 156 -14.48 -7.88 -1.22
C SER A 156 -14.59 -8.98 -2.27
N SER A 157 -13.57 -9.82 -2.36
CA SER A 157 -13.56 -10.92 -3.31
C SER A 157 -14.56 -11.99 -2.88
N ARG A 158 -15.57 -12.29 -3.70
CA ARG A 158 -16.49 -13.42 -3.47
C ARG A 158 -15.74 -14.73 -3.24
N ARG A 159 -14.65 -14.95 -3.98
CA ARG A 159 -13.78 -16.13 -3.83
C ARG A 159 -13.08 -16.15 -2.47
N HIS A 160 -12.68 -14.99 -1.95
CA HIS A 160 -12.08 -14.88 -0.61
C HIS A 160 -13.12 -15.16 0.47
N LEU A 161 -14.31 -14.53 0.41
CA LEU A 161 -15.40 -14.76 1.36
C LEU A 161 -15.83 -16.24 1.39
N ALA A 162 -15.95 -16.88 0.23
CA ALA A 162 -16.24 -18.31 0.15
C ALA A 162 -15.12 -19.18 0.75
N ARG A 163 -13.87 -18.71 0.75
CA ARG A 163 -12.75 -19.39 1.41
C ARG A 163 -12.81 -19.23 2.92
N VAL A 164 -13.17 -18.03 3.41
CA VAL A 164 -13.42 -17.76 4.83
C VAL A 164 -14.54 -18.68 5.34
N ALA A 165 -15.69 -18.70 4.66
CA ALA A 165 -16.82 -19.56 5.03
C ALA A 165 -16.43 -21.04 5.13
N ARG A 166 -15.70 -21.58 4.14
CA ARG A 166 -15.19 -22.96 4.20
C ARG A 166 -14.23 -23.22 5.36
N MET A 167 -13.36 -22.26 5.68
CA MET A 167 -12.45 -22.42 6.81
C MET A 167 -13.19 -22.40 8.15
N VAL A 168 -14.22 -21.57 8.28
CA VAL A 168 -15.10 -21.52 9.47
C VAL A 168 -15.83 -22.85 9.64
N GLU A 169 -16.42 -23.38 8.56
CA GLU A 169 -17.13 -24.66 8.56
C GLU A 169 -16.21 -25.83 8.95
N ASN A 170 -14.97 -25.85 8.46
CA ASN A 170 -13.96 -26.85 8.80
C ASN A 170 -13.53 -26.85 10.27
N GLU A 171 -13.76 -25.76 11.01
CA GLU A 171 -13.50 -25.73 12.45
C GLU A 171 -14.65 -26.34 13.28
N SER A 172 -15.79 -26.66 12.65
CA SER A 172 -16.99 -27.20 13.31
C SER A 172 -17.37 -26.45 14.59
N PRO A 173 -17.56 -25.11 14.53
CA PRO A 173 -17.94 -24.32 15.69
C PRO A 173 -19.39 -24.59 16.11
N GLU A 174 -19.64 -24.46 17.40
CA GLU A 174 -21.00 -24.41 17.96
C GLU A 174 -21.54 -22.98 17.97
N LEU A 175 -20.65 -21.97 17.96
CA LEU A 175 -20.99 -20.56 17.88
C LEU A 175 -20.06 -19.82 16.91
N ILE A 176 -20.65 -19.02 16.02
CA ILE A 176 -19.92 -18.07 15.18
C ILE A 176 -20.16 -16.67 15.72
N ALA A 177 -19.10 -16.02 16.21
CA ALA A 177 -19.15 -14.66 16.71
C ALA A 177 -18.65 -13.68 15.64
N VAL A 178 -19.45 -12.66 15.33
CA VAL A 178 -19.02 -11.54 14.47
C VAL A 178 -18.87 -10.30 15.33
N THR A 179 -17.65 -9.81 15.48
CA THR A 179 -17.31 -8.78 16.49
C THR A 179 -16.90 -7.44 15.91
N GLY A 180 -16.95 -7.28 14.59
CA GLY A 180 -16.58 -6.06 13.87
C GLY A 180 -17.42 -5.89 12.61
N ASP A 181 -16.95 -5.06 11.68
CA ASP A 181 -17.72 -4.74 10.49
C ASP A 181 -17.83 -5.94 9.55
N LEU A 182 -19.07 -6.28 9.19
CA LEU A 182 -19.39 -7.39 8.30
C LEU A 182 -19.11 -7.01 6.85
#